data_AF-A0A2A3GWT1-F1
#
_entry.id   AF-A0A2A3GWT1-F1
#
_cell.length_a   1.000
_cell.length_b   1.000
_cell.length_c   1.000
_cell.angle_alpha   90.00
_cell.angle_beta   90.00
_cell.angle_gamma   90.00
#
_symmetry.space_group_name_H-M   'P 1'
#
loop_
_entity.id
_entity.type
_entity.pdbx_description
1 polymer ?
#
loop_
_entity_poly.entity_id
_entity_poly.type
_entity_poly.pdbx_seq_one_letter_code
_entity_poly.pdbx_strand_id
1 'polypeptide(L)'
;MTRTTTARRLGPPAGEVHVWAVREPGPGNEKALWRCLSLLSREELRRRRTMVPSQRALYASAHAALRSVTAAYAGRHPSEVAFVRGRLGKPHVAGDPGLRVSLAHTEGVSLVAVSRDGPVGVDVERIRPLRDPAGLRRQVLSDEEAERWPADREGPLNSGLFTHWACKEAVLKALGSGLAGDLTSVRVDPGARREGPVRVHAAPGSAARGWNLRLVDVGSEFRAAVAVAGGGGTVRLFALEPGERPRPPVRSGPPGADARSLPAPSGAGVRSVSGVSGGNVPPPSGPSGGGTRSLPASSDADARPPYGSSGGIVRPASAAPTGAPEPVVRAWPSRSASPSESGSRPRPATGSHPTKETPSCRS
;
A
#
# COMPACT_ATOMS: atom_id res chain seq x y z
N MET A 1 -23.82 38.65 -1.65
CA MET A 1 -23.68 37.35 -0.95
C MET A 1 -22.76 36.45 -1.78
N THR A 2 -21.47 36.45 -1.48
CA THR A 2 -20.50 35.54 -2.11
C THR A 2 -20.77 34.13 -1.61
N ARG A 3 -21.26 33.24 -2.49
CA ARG A 3 -21.32 31.81 -2.20
C ARG A 3 -19.87 31.33 -2.06
N THR A 4 -19.41 31.18 -0.83
CA THR A 4 -18.21 30.40 -0.52
C THR A 4 -18.52 28.96 -0.92
N THR A 5 -18.20 28.59 -2.15
CA THR A 5 -18.26 27.21 -2.61
C THR A 5 -17.25 26.43 -1.78
N THR A 6 -17.72 25.76 -0.73
CA THR A 6 -16.90 24.83 0.04
C THR A 6 -16.39 23.77 -0.93
N ALA A 7 -15.12 23.88 -1.35
CA ALA A 7 -14.50 22.92 -2.25
C ALA A 7 -14.74 21.52 -1.67
N ARG A 8 -15.33 20.63 -2.48
CA ARG A 8 -15.66 19.27 -2.07
C ARG A 8 -14.36 18.60 -1.59
N ARG A 9 -14.26 18.33 -0.28
CA ARG A 9 -13.09 17.66 0.30
C ARG A 9 -13.05 16.23 -0.23
N LEU A 10 -12.16 15.95 -1.17
CA LEU A 10 -11.96 14.61 -1.71
C LEU A 10 -11.01 13.84 -0.80
N GLY A 11 -11.20 12.54 -0.66
CA GLY A 11 -10.35 11.69 0.17
C GLY A 11 -10.55 10.24 -0.20
N PRO A 12 -9.56 9.37 0.08
CA PRO A 12 -9.83 7.94 0.11
C PRO A 12 -11.12 7.66 0.89
N PRO A 13 -11.97 6.72 0.43
CA PRO A 13 -13.13 6.28 1.22
C PRO A 13 -12.70 5.90 2.64
N ALA A 14 -13.63 6.02 3.60
CA ALA A 14 -13.37 5.58 4.97
C ALA A 14 -12.94 4.10 4.97
N GLY A 15 -11.88 3.78 5.72
CA GLY A 15 -11.27 2.46 5.74
C GLY A 15 -10.25 2.21 4.62
N GLU A 16 -10.04 3.15 3.70
CA GLU A 16 -9.09 3.02 2.59
C GLU A 16 -7.88 3.95 2.71
N VAL A 17 -6.76 3.46 2.21
CA VAL A 17 -5.50 4.20 2.07
C VAL A 17 -5.09 4.10 0.61
N HIS A 18 -4.89 5.25 -0.03
CA HIS A 18 -4.46 5.28 -1.41
C HIS A 18 -2.96 5.50 -1.47
N VAL A 19 -2.24 4.62 -2.17
CA VAL A 19 -0.80 4.72 -2.43
C VAL A 19 -0.61 4.92 -3.92
N TRP A 20 0.11 5.97 -4.30
CA TRP A 20 0.43 6.30 -5.68
C TRP A 20 1.91 6.03 -5.93
N ALA A 21 2.21 5.12 -6.85
CA ALA A 21 3.56 4.84 -7.30
C ALA A 21 3.87 5.59 -8.60
N VAL A 22 5.01 6.27 -8.63
CA VAL A 22 5.50 7.04 -9.77
C VAL A 22 6.91 6.56 -10.08
N ARG A 23 7.14 6.15 -11.33
CA ARG A 23 8.49 5.81 -11.79
C ARG A 23 9.33 7.07 -11.92
N GLU A 24 10.62 6.97 -11.59
CA GLU A 24 11.55 8.04 -11.90
C GLU A 24 11.67 8.18 -13.43
N PRO A 25 11.65 9.41 -13.98
CA PRO A 25 11.94 9.64 -15.39
C PRO A 25 13.34 9.11 -15.74
N GLY A 26 13.41 8.13 -16.64
CA GLY A 26 14.67 7.59 -17.11
C GLY A 26 15.44 8.57 -18.00
N PRO A 27 16.73 8.29 -18.29
CA PRO A 27 17.50 9.01 -19.30
C PRO A 27 16.76 9.06 -20.64
N GLY A 28 16.69 10.22 -21.28
CA GLY A 28 15.99 10.43 -22.56
C GLY A 28 14.48 10.68 -22.46
N ASN A 29 13.90 10.77 -21.25
CA ASN A 29 12.52 11.22 -21.06
C ASN A 29 12.48 12.68 -20.56
N GLU A 30 13.07 13.62 -21.33
CA GLU A 30 13.10 15.03 -20.91
C GLU A 30 11.70 15.62 -20.78
N LYS A 31 10.75 15.13 -21.59
CA LYS A 31 9.35 15.59 -21.54
C LYS A 31 8.70 15.30 -20.19
N ALA A 32 8.85 14.08 -19.65
CA ALA A 32 8.31 13.76 -18.33
C ALA A 32 9.03 14.53 -17.22
N LEU A 33 10.35 14.68 -17.32
CA LEU A 33 11.11 15.51 -16.38
C LEU A 33 10.64 16.97 -16.39
N TRP A 34 10.42 17.55 -17.57
CA TRP A 34 9.93 18.91 -17.72
C TRP A 34 8.54 19.09 -17.10
N ARG A 35 7.63 18.13 -17.29
CA ARG A 35 6.32 18.11 -16.59
C ARG A 35 6.47 18.06 -15.08
N CYS A 36 7.42 17.28 -14.56
CA CYS A 36 7.68 17.28 -13.12
C CYS A 36 8.15 18.67 -12.65
N LEU A 37 9.13 19.25 -13.35
CA LEU A 37 9.71 20.55 -12.99
C LEU A 37 8.69 21.69 -13.01
N SER A 38 7.72 21.66 -13.93
CA SER A 38 6.67 22.69 -14.01
C SER A 38 5.66 22.65 -12.87
N LEU A 39 5.63 21.55 -12.10
CA LEU A 39 4.75 21.39 -10.93
C LEU A 39 5.40 21.84 -9.62
N LEU A 40 6.73 21.92 -9.56
CA LEU A 40 7.47 22.27 -8.35
C LEU A 40 7.25 23.74 -7.96
N SER A 41 7.24 24.01 -6.66
CA SER A 41 7.31 25.37 -6.13
C SER A 41 8.70 26.00 -6.36
N ARG A 42 8.77 27.33 -6.23
CA ARG A 42 10.04 28.07 -6.30
C ARG A 42 11.06 27.58 -5.25
N GLU A 43 10.60 27.23 -4.04
CA GLU A 43 11.47 26.70 -2.99
C GLU A 43 12.02 25.32 -3.36
N GLU A 44 11.17 24.43 -3.86
CA GLU A 44 11.59 23.09 -4.29
C GLU A 44 12.58 23.16 -5.46
N LEU A 45 12.35 24.06 -6.42
CA LEU A 45 13.29 24.30 -7.52
C LEU A 45 14.65 24.82 -7.01
N ARG A 46 14.66 25.71 -6.02
CA ARG A 46 15.91 26.17 -5.38
C ARG A 46 16.62 25.03 -4.67
N ARG A 47 15.92 24.26 -3.83
CA ARG A 47 16.49 23.11 -3.11
C ARG A 47 17.05 22.06 -4.06
N ARG A 48 16.37 21.78 -5.17
CA ARG A 48 16.87 20.87 -6.21
C ARG A 48 18.22 21.33 -6.78
N ARG A 49 18.44 22.63 -6.96
CA ARG A 49 19.70 23.16 -7.53
C ARG A 49 20.90 22.90 -6.62
N THR A 50 20.70 22.81 -5.31
CA THR A 50 21.77 22.52 -4.34
C THR A 50 22.07 21.03 -4.21
N MET A 51 21.25 20.15 -4.81
CA MET A 51 21.47 18.70 -4.79
C MET A 51 22.51 18.28 -5.83
N VAL A 52 23.18 17.16 -5.55
CA VAL A 52 24.06 16.48 -6.51
C VAL A 52 23.28 16.07 -7.76
N PRO A 53 23.87 16.13 -8.97
CA PRO A 53 23.15 15.92 -10.23
C PRO A 53 22.33 14.62 -10.29
N SER A 54 22.86 13.51 -9.77
CA SER A 54 22.22 12.20 -9.75
C SER A 54 20.92 12.15 -8.94
N GLN A 55 20.72 13.05 -7.97
CA GLN A 55 19.51 13.08 -7.14
C GLN A 55 18.41 14.02 -7.67
N ARG A 56 18.74 14.88 -8.66
CA ARG A 56 17.86 15.96 -9.09
C ARG A 56 16.60 15.49 -9.82
N ALA A 57 16.68 14.36 -10.53
CA ALA A 57 15.55 13.78 -11.26
C ALA A 57 14.59 13.07 -10.30
N LEU A 58 15.10 12.20 -9.43
CA LEU A 58 14.35 11.59 -8.35
C LEU A 58 13.64 12.64 -7.48
N TYR A 59 14.37 13.66 -7.03
CA TYR A 59 13.77 14.74 -6.23
C TYR A 59 12.63 15.45 -6.97
N ALA A 60 12.83 15.80 -8.24
CA ALA A 60 11.81 16.47 -9.03
C ALA A 60 10.56 15.61 -9.21
N SER A 61 10.73 14.33 -9.56
CA SER A 61 9.60 13.41 -9.77
C SER A 61 8.86 13.10 -8.47
N ALA A 62 9.57 12.87 -7.36
CA ALA A 62 8.99 12.63 -6.05
C ALA A 62 8.14 13.82 -5.55
N HIS A 63 8.68 15.04 -5.64
CA HIS A 63 7.98 16.24 -5.20
C HIS A 63 6.84 16.64 -6.15
N ALA A 64 7.00 16.43 -7.46
CA ALA A 64 5.90 16.60 -8.41
C ALA A 64 4.76 15.62 -8.12
N ALA A 65 5.06 14.35 -7.82
CA ALA A 65 4.09 13.35 -7.42
C ALA A 65 3.35 13.77 -6.14
N LEU A 66 4.09 14.18 -5.09
CA LEU A 66 3.49 14.65 -3.84
C LEU A 66 2.52 15.81 -4.08
N ARG A 67 2.92 16.81 -4.88
CA ARG A 67 2.07 17.96 -5.21
C ARG A 67 0.84 17.55 -6.01
N SER A 68 1.02 16.83 -7.12
CA SER A 68 -0.09 16.40 -8.00
C SER A 68 -1.11 15.55 -7.27
N VAL A 69 -0.65 14.55 -6.51
CA VAL A 69 -1.52 13.66 -5.73
C VAL A 69 -2.26 14.47 -4.67
N THR A 70 -1.54 15.25 -3.86
CA THR A 70 -2.17 16.06 -2.80
C THR A 70 -3.21 17.03 -3.38
N ALA A 71 -2.88 17.72 -4.48
CA ALA A 71 -3.75 18.67 -5.14
C ALA A 71 -5.06 18.03 -5.60
N ALA A 72 -4.97 16.81 -6.16
CA ALA A 72 -6.12 16.07 -6.62
C ALA A 72 -7.09 15.70 -5.47
N TYR A 73 -6.57 15.34 -4.29
CA TYR A 73 -7.42 15.11 -3.10
C TYR A 73 -7.88 16.40 -2.42
N ALA A 74 -7.09 17.48 -2.47
CA ALA A 74 -7.45 18.76 -1.91
C ALA A 74 -8.44 19.55 -2.79
N GLY A 75 -8.67 19.12 -4.04
CA GLY A 75 -9.47 19.86 -5.02
C GLY A 75 -8.83 21.18 -5.43
N ARG A 76 -7.49 21.24 -5.49
CA ARG A 76 -6.69 22.45 -5.77
C ARG A 76 -5.82 22.25 -7.00
N HIS A 77 -5.27 23.34 -7.53
CA HIS A 77 -4.18 23.23 -8.49
C HIS A 77 -2.87 22.81 -7.79
N PRO A 78 -1.97 22.00 -8.41
CA PRO A 78 -0.71 21.61 -7.78
C PRO A 78 0.18 22.76 -7.30
N SER A 79 0.17 23.91 -7.97
CA SER A 79 0.90 25.11 -7.53
C SER A 79 0.31 25.78 -6.28
N GLU A 80 -0.96 25.52 -5.96
CA GLU A 80 -1.69 26.10 -4.82
C GLU A 80 -1.58 25.25 -3.55
N VAL A 81 -1.05 24.03 -3.66
CA VAL A 81 -0.81 23.19 -2.49
C VAL A 81 0.35 23.78 -1.69
N ALA A 82 0.04 24.32 -0.52
CA ALA A 82 1.02 24.71 0.47
C ALA A 82 1.24 23.55 1.46
N PHE A 83 2.51 23.23 1.71
CA PHE A 83 2.90 22.26 2.73
C PHE A 83 3.53 22.98 3.91
N VAL A 84 3.12 22.59 5.11
CA VAL A 84 3.83 22.92 6.35
C VAL A 84 4.71 21.74 6.71
N ARG A 85 5.99 21.98 7.00
CA ARG A 85 6.90 20.92 7.45
C ARG A 85 6.72 20.70 8.95
N GLY A 86 6.41 19.47 9.34
CA GLY A 86 6.42 19.05 10.74
C GLY A 86 7.84 18.91 11.29
N ARG A 87 7.97 18.50 12.57
CA ARG A 87 9.23 18.43 13.33
C ARG A 87 10.40 17.82 12.54
N LEU A 88 10.17 16.77 11.76
CA LEU A 88 11.22 16.04 11.04
C LEU A 88 10.96 16.00 9.53
N GLY A 89 10.40 17.09 8.99
CA GLY A 89 10.22 17.28 7.55
C GLY A 89 8.97 16.61 6.96
N LYS A 90 8.15 15.93 7.78
CA LYS A 90 6.88 15.35 7.32
C LYS A 90 5.98 16.43 6.72
N PRO A 91 5.46 16.25 5.48
CA PRO A 91 4.58 17.23 4.86
C PRO A 91 3.17 17.19 5.48
N HIS A 92 2.68 18.36 5.88
CA HIS A 92 1.28 18.58 6.27
C HIS A 92 0.61 19.52 5.28
N VAL A 93 -0.63 19.22 4.90
CA VAL A 93 -1.38 20.02 3.91
C VAL A 93 -1.98 21.24 4.59
N ALA A 94 -1.54 22.45 4.21
CA ALA A 94 -2.06 23.68 4.80
C ALA A 94 -3.54 23.88 4.45
N GLY A 95 -4.36 24.13 5.49
CA GLY A 95 -5.82 24.31 5.36
C GLY A 95 -6.63 23.02 5.17
N ASP A 96 -6.01 21.83 5.24
CA ASP A 96 -6.71 20.55 5.27
C ASP A 96 -6.03 19.55 6.21
N PRO A 97 -6.10 19.76 7.55
CA PRO A 97 -5.43 18.90 8.53
C PRO A 97 -5.97 17.45 8.54
N GLY A 98 -7.16 17.22 7.97
CA GLY A 98 -7.73 15.89 7.79
C GLY A 98 -7.13 15.12 6.62
N LEU A 99 -6.51 15.80 5.65
CA LEU A 99 -5.81 15.14 4.54
C LEU A 99 -4.36 14.90 4.92
N ARG A 100 -4.04 13.64 5.20
CA ARG A 100 -2.71 13.23 5.65
C ARG A 100 -1.98 12.57 4.49
N VAL A 101 -0.73 12.95 4.28
CA VAL A 101 0.10 12.45 3.20
C VAL A 101 1.46 12.00 3.72
N SER A 102 2.06 11.06 3.02
CA SER A 102 3.45 10.63 3.23
C SER A 102 4.13 10.44 1.88
N LEU A 103 5.40 10.84 1.80
CA LEU A 103 6.25 10.65 0.63
C LEU A 103 7.42 9.73 1.00
N ALA A 104 7.72 8.78 0.13
CA ALA A 104 8.98 8.03 0.14
C ALA A 104 9.48 7.87 -1.28
N HIS A 105 10.80 7.73 -1.43
CA HIS A 105 11.39 7.53 -2.74
C HIS A 105 12.75 6.85 -2.61
N THR A 106 13.07 6.04 -3.60
CA THR A 106 14.38 5.44 -3.82
C THR A 106 14.66 5.52 -5.33
N GLU A 107 15.91 5.33 -5.76
CA GLU A 107 16.26 5.33 -7.17
C GLU A 107 15.29 4.44 -7.99
N GLY A 108 14.64 5.02 -8.99
CA GLY A 108 13.66 4.36 -9.86
C GLY A 108 12.19 4.49 -9.46
N VAL A 109 11.84 4.82 -8.21
CA VAL A 109 10.42 4.90 -7.77
C VAL A 109 10.17 5.86 -6.62
N SER A 110 9.03 6.55 -6.67
CA SER A 110 8.48 7.36 -5.58
C SER A 110 7.07 6.90 -5.22
N LEU A 111 6.75 6.90 -3.92
CA LEU A 111 5.44 6.57 -3.38
C LEU A 111 4.83 7.76 -2.65
N VAL A 112 3.55 8.03 -2.90
CA VAL A 112 2.75 8.99 -2.13
C VAL A 112 1.56 8.27 -1.53
N ALA A 113 1.52 8.17 -0.21
CA ALA A 113 0.36 7.65 0.50
C ALA A 113 -0.56 8.79 0.96
N VAL A 114 -1.87 8.54 0.91
CA VAL A 114 -2.93 9.48 1.28
C VAL A 114 -3.93 8.77 2.18
N SER A 115 -4.32 9.43 3.27
CA SER A 115 -5.35 8.95 4.20
C SER A 115 -6.17 10.11 4.77
N ARG A 116 -7.45 9.86 5.08
CA ARG A 116 -8.27 10.73 5.93
C ARG A 116 -8.56 10.13 7.31
N ASP A 117 -8.38 8.82 7.48
CA ASP A 117 -8.68 8.11 8.73
C ASP A 117 -7.61 8.36 9.79
N GLY A 118 -6.34 8.33 9.41
CA GLY A 118 -5.25 8.32 10.37
C GLY A 118 -3.95 8.94 9.90
N PRO A 119 -3.02 9.28 10.82
CA PRO A 119 -1.62 9.47 10.46
C PRO A 119 -1.15 8.33 9.56
N VAL A 120 -0.67 8.68 8.38
CA VAL A 120 -0.16 7.74 7.37
C VAL A 120 1.33 7.93 7.19
N GLY A 121 2.03 6.82 6.96
CA GLY A 121 3.42 6.76 6.55
C GLY A 121 3.59 5.72 5.45
N VAL A 122 4.46 6.00 4.49
CA VAL A 122 4.85 5.06 3.44
C VAL A 122 6.35 5.04 3.36
N ASP A 123 6.91 3.89 3.06
CA ASP A 123 8.34 3.74 2.78
C ASP A 123 8.61 2.81 1.61
N VAL A 124 9.77 2.98 0.96
CA VAL A 124 10.25 2.13 -0.13
C VAL A 124 11.76 2.06 -0.17
N GLU A 125 12.28 0.83 -0.16
CA GLU A 125 13.70 0.51 -0.26
C GLU A 125 13.99 -0.26 -1.54
N ARG A 126 15.07 0.11 -2.23
CA ARG A 126 15.61 -0.68 -3.35
C ARG A 126 16.55 -1.76 -2.83
N ILE A 127 16.27 -3.01 -3.21
CA ILE A 127 17.14 -4.14 -2.90
C ILE A 127 18.46 -3.96 -3.65
N ARG A 128 19.54 -4.08 -2.90
CA ARG A 128 20.91 -3.89 -3.39
C ARG A 128 21.89 -4.70 -2.54
N PRO A 129 23.05 -5.07 -3.08
CA PRO A 129 24.14 -5.62 -2.28
C PRO A 129 24.51 -4.67 -1.13
N LEU A 130 24.70 -5.23 0.06
CA LEU A 130 25.11 -4.50 1.25
C LEU A 130 26.61 -4.71 1.49
N ARG A 131 27.34 -3.62 1.75
CA ARG A 131 28.76 -3.69 2.15
C ARG A 131 28.92 -4.19 3.59
N ASP A 132 27.99 -3.82 4.48
CA ASP A 132 27.94 -4.26 5.87
C ASP A 132 26.51 -4.70 6.24
N PRO A 133 26.12 -5.96 5.95
CA PRO A 133 24.83 -6.49 6.35
C PRO A 133 24.64 -6.53 7.87
N ALA A 134 25.70 -6.78 8.63
CA ALA A 134 25.63 -6.89 10.09
C ALA A 134 25.35 -5.53 10.76
N GLY A 135 25.97 -4.47 10.27
CA GLY A 135 25.68 -3.10 10.68
C GLY A 135 24.23 -2.71 10.42
N LEU A 136 23.71 -3.06 9.23
CA LEU A 136 22.30 -2.80 8.94
C LEU A 136 21.37 -3.58 9.85
N ARG A 137 21.68 -4.85 10.18
CA ARG A 137 20.89 -5.64 11.13
C ARG A 137 20.80 -4.96 12.50
N ARG A 138 21.90 -4.45 13.03
CA ARG A 138 21.93 -3.73 14.32
C ARG A 138 21.12 -2.42 14.29
N GLN A 139 21.01 -1.77 13.14
CA GLN A 139 20.20 -0.56 13.00
C GLN A 139 18.72 -0.87 12.86
N VAL A 140 18.37 -1.95 12.16
CA VAL A 140 16.99 -2.26 11.78
C VAL A 140 16.28 -3.16 12.79
N LEU A 141 16.99 -4.09 13.44
CA LEU A 141 16.40 -5.08 14.35
C LEU A 141 16.62 -4.65 15.80
N SER A 142 15.56 -4.71 16.60
CA SER A 142 15.71 -4.80 18.05
C SER A 142 16.28 -6.17 18.44
N ASP A 143 16.85 -6.28 19.64
CA ASP A 143 17.42 -7.55 20.14
C ASP A 143 16.40 -8.69 20.06
N GLU A 144 15.16 -8.43 20.47
CA GLU A 144 14.05 -9.39 20.44
C GLU A 144 13.61 -9.80 19.01
N GLU A 145 13.75 -8.89 18.04
CA GLU A 145 13.50 -9.20 16.61
C GLU A 145 14.67 -9.98 16.01
N ALA A 146 15.89 -9.71 16.45
CA ALA A 146 17.09 -10.41 16.00
C ALA A 146 17.10 -11.88 16.46
N GLU A 147 16.71 -12.14 17.71
CA GLU A 147 16.57 -13.50 18.27
C GLU A 147 15.53 -14.35 17.54
N ARG A 148 14.45 -13.72 17.07
CA ARG A 148 13.35 -14.39 16.35
C ARG A 148 13.48 -14.33 14.83
N TRP A 149 14.60 -13.81 14.32
CA TRP A 149 14.74 -13.57 12.89
C TRP A 149 14.71 -14.90 12.12
N PRO A 150 13.77 -15.09 11.17
CA PRO A 150 13.66 -16.38 10.49
C PRO A 150 14.85 -16.63 9.56
N ALA A 151 15.47 -17.81 9.64
CA ALA A 151 16.61 -18.18 8.81
C ALA A 151 16.30 -18.13 7.30
N ASP A 152 15.05 -18.42 6.88
CA ASP A 152 14.62 -18.33 5.47
C ASP A 152 14.60 -16.89 4.92
N ARG A 153 14.76 -15.88 5.80
CA ARG A 153 14.87 -14.46 5.42
C ARG A 153 16.31 -14.05 5.14
N GLU A 154 17.27 -14.88 5.50
CA GLU A 154 18.70 -14.68 5.27
C GLU A 154 19.03 -15.07 3.83
N GLY A 155 18.77 -14.14 2.91
CA GLY A 155 19.14 -14.29 1.50
C GLY A 155 20.35 -13.43 1.14
N PRO A 156 21.04 -13.72 0.03
CA PRO A 156 22.26 -13.00 -0.39
C PRO A 156 22.06 -11.50 -0.59
N LEU A 157 20.82 -11.07 -0.87
CA LEU A 157 20.45 -9.67 -1.06
C LEU A 157 19.75 -9.04 0.15
N ASN A 158 19.67 -9.74 1.28
CA ASN A 158 19.04 -9.25 2.52
C ASN A 158 17.62 -8.70 2.33
N SER A 159 16.84 -9.27 1.39
CA SER A 159 15.55 -8.70 1.00
C SER A 159 14.51 -8.71 2.14
N GLY A 160 14.62 -9.67 3.07
CA GLY A 160 13.82 -9.67 4.31
C GLY A 160 14.14 -8.47 5.20
N LEU A 161 15.42 -8.10 5.30
CA LEU A 161 15.87 -6.96 6.11
C LEU A 161 15.39 -5.63 5.52
N PHE A 162 15.46 -5.45 4.19
CA PHE A 162 14.87 -4.29 3.52
C PHE A 162 13.34 -4.21 3.69
N THR A 163 12.66 -5.36 3.74
CA THR A 163 11.22 -5.41 4.03
C THR A 163 10.93 -4.91 5.45
N HIS A 164 11.70 -5.40 6.42
CA HIS A 164 11.58 -5.02 7.83
C HIS A 164 11.91 -3.54 8.05
N TRP A 165 12.96 -3.04 7.39
CA TRP A 165 13.28 -1.62 7.35
C TRP A 165 12.07 -0.82 6.86
N ALA A 166 11.55 -1.12 5.66
CA ALA A 166 10.43 -0.38 5.09
C ALA A 166 9.19 -0.37 6.00
N CYS A 167 8.89 -1.50 6.65
CA CYS A 167 7.82 -1.58 7.65
C CYS A 167 8.01 -0.58 8.79
N LYS A 168 9.19 -0.57 9.40
CA LYS A 168 9.49 0.24 10.58
C LYS A 168 9.58 1.73 10.23
N GLU A 169 10.17 2.07 9.09
CA GLU A 169 10.17 3.43 8.58
C GLU A 169 8.77 3.94 8.22
N ALA A 170 7.90 3.10 7.66
CA ALA A 170 6.51 3.50 7.40
C ALA A 170 5.79 3.88 8.70
N VAL A 171 5.99 3.13 9.80
CA VAL A 171 5.44 3.46 11.12
C VAL A 171 6.02 4.76 11.67
N LEU A 172 7.35 4.94 11.65
CA LEU A 172 8.00 6.18 12.10
C LEU A 172 7.56 7.40 11.27
N LYS A 173 7.42 7.24 9.95
CA LYS A 173 6.88 8.28 9.07
C LYS A 173 5.42 8.57 9.43
N ALA A 174 4.61 7.58 9.78
CA ALA A 174 3.24 7.81 10.25
C ALA A 174 3.20 8.65 11.53
N LEU A 175 4.09 8.35 12.49
CA LEU A 175 4.24 9.08 13.76
C LEU A 175 4.81 10.50 13.59
N GLY A 176 5.44 10.81 12.45
CA GLY A 176 6.08 12.11 12.21
C GLY A 176 7.49 12.21 12.78
N SER A 177 8.06 11.09 13.22
CA SER A 177 9.47 10.98 13.62
C SER A 177 10.42 10.78 12.42
N GLY A 178 9.96 10.17 11.31
CA GLY A 178 10.76 10.03 10.08
C GLY A 178 12.14 9.35 10.29
N LEU A 179 13.12 9.70 9.44
CA LEU A 179 14.48 9.12 9.39
C LEU A 179 15.34 9.37 10.64
N ALA A 180 14.98 10.33 11.48
CA ALA A 180 15.66 10.57 12.76
C ALA A 180 15.07 9.72 13.89
N GLY A 181 14.04 8.93 13.61
CA GLY A 181 13.52 7.93 14.54
C GLY A 181 14.44 6.73 14.61
N ASP A 182 14.65 6.24 15.82
CA ASP A 182 15.32 4.96 16.06
C ASP A 182 14.42 3.82 15.56
N LEU A 183 14.88 3.08 14.54
CA LEU A 183 14.14 1.93 14.03
C LEU A 183 13.90 0.91 15.13
N THR A 184 14.87 0.65 16.01
CA THR A 184 14.74 -0.35 17.08
C THR A 184 13.62 -0.02 18.08
N SER A 185 13.17 1.24 18.14
CA SER A 185 12.03 1.68 18.95
C SER A 185 10.66 1.22 18.43
N VAL A 186 10.58 0.76 17.17
CA VAL A 186 9.40 0.12 16.58
C VAL A 186 9.62 -1.37 16.53
N ARG A 187 8.64 -2.18 16.95
CA ARG A 187 8.68 -3.64 16.84
C ARG A 187 7.54 -4.14 15.98
N VAL A 188 7.85 -4.94 14.97
CA VAL A 188 6.87 -5.56 14.06
C VAL A 188 7.12 -7.06 13.94
N ASP A 189 6.17 -7.82 13.38
CA ASP A 189 6.39 -9.25 13.12
C ASP A 189 7.67 -9.46 12.28
N PRO A 190 8.68 -10.18 12.80
CA PRO A 190 9.91 -10.41 12.06
C PRO A 190 9.64 -11.30 10.84
N GLY A 191 10.33 -11.01 9.74
CA GLY A 191 10.25 -11.84 8.54
C GLY A 191 8.94 -11.74 7.75
N ALA A 192 8.23 -10.60 7.85
CA ALA A 192 7.08 -10.28 7.02
C ALA A 192 7.26 -10.75 5.55
N ARG A 193 6.25 -11.44 5.03
CA ARG A 193 6.22 -11.94 3.64
C ARG A 193 5.71 -10.85 2.71
N ARG A 194 5.94 -11.01 1.40
CA ARG A 194 5.68 -10.00 0.35
C ARG A 194 4.28 -9.38 0.35
N GLU A 195 3.29 -10.04 0.95
CA GLU A 195 1.91 -9.56 0.97
C GLU A 195 1.29 -9.78 2.35
N GLY A 196 0.27 -8.96 2.64
CA GLY A 196 -0.56 -9.10 3.83
C GLY A 196 -0.30 -8.04 4.90
N PRO A 197 -1.09 -8.09 5.98
CA PRO A 197 -0.88 -7.25 7.15
C PRO A 197 0.37 -7.71 7.90
N VAL A 198 1.09 -6.76 8.47
CA VAL A 198 2.20 -6.99 9.40
C VAL A 198 1.76 -6.45 10.75
N ARG A 199 1.88 -7.25 11.81
CA ARG A 199 1.53 -6.77 13.15
C ARG A 199 2.58 -5.78 13.63
N VAL A 200 2.11 -4.68 14.22
CA VAL A 200 2.96 -3.76 14.99
C VAL A 200 2.76 -4.09 16.46
N HIS A 201 3.82 -4.53 17.13
CA HIS A 201 3.81 -4.89 18.56
C HIS A 201 4.07 -3.70 19.45
N ALA A 202 4.92 -2.77 18.99
CA ALA A 202 5.22 -1.54 19.71
C ALA A 202 5.66 -0.44 18.75
N ALA A 203 5.32 0.81 19.10
CA ALA A 203 5.89 2.00 18.48
C ALA A 203 5.89 3.17 19.46
N PRO A 204 6.81 4.15 19.35
CA PRO A 204 6.90 5.28 20.27
C PRO A 204 5.61 6.09 20.35
N GLY A 205 5.23 6.52 21.55
CA GLY A 205 4.06 7.37 21.77
C GLY A 205 2.72 6.71 21.42
N SER A 206 2.67 5.38 21.28
CA SER A 206 1.46 4.66 20.91
C SER A 206 1.01 3.68 22.00
N ALA A 207 0.31 4.20 23.01
CA ALA A 207 -0.32 3.37 24.04
C ALA A 207 -1.71 2.83 23.64
N ALA A 208 -2.34 3.30 22.55
CA ALA A 208 -3.76 2.98 22.29
C ALA A 208 -4.25 3.08 20.83
N ARG A 209 -3.38 3.01 19.81
CA ARG A 209 -3.83 3.10 18.39
C ARG A 209 -3.66 1.76 17.69
N GLY A 210 -4.75 1.22 17.15
CA GLY A 210 -4.67 0.10 16.21
C GLY A 210 -3.87 0.52 14.98
N TRP A 211 -2.84 -0.26 14.64
CA TRP A 211 -2.02 -0.05 13.45
C TRP A 211 -2.52 -0.95 12.32
N ASN A 212 -2.62 -0.37 11.13
CA ASN A 212 -2.66 -1.16 9.90
C ASN A 212 -1.34 -0.93 9.15
N LEU A 213 -0.48 -1.94 9.18
CA LEU A 213 0.76 -1.96 8.43
C LEU A 213 0.65 -3.03 7.36
N ARG A 214 0.91 -2.65 6.11
CA ARG A 214 0.79 -3.54 4.94
C ARG A 214 1.95 -3.34 3.99
N LEU A 215 2.39 -4.44 3.38
CA LEU A 215 3.32 -4.36 2.27
C LEU A 215 2.62 -3.94 0.97
N VAL A 216 3.37 -3.28 0.10
CA VAL A 216 2.92 -2.79 -1.19
C VAL A 216 3.82 -3.36 -2.27
N ASP A 217 3.25 -4.07 -3.25
CA ASP A 217 4.03 -4.58 -4.38
C ASP A 217 4.25 -3.48 -5.42
N VAL A 218 5.49 -2.99 -5.48
CA VAL A 218 5.94 -1.99 -6.47
C VAL A 218 7.05 -2.57 -7.36
N GLY A 219 7.08 -3.90 -7.50
CA GLY A 219 8.06 -4.65 -8.28
C GLY A 219 9.06 -5.40 -7.41
N SER A 220 9.64 -6.46 -7.98
CA SER A 220 10.52 -7.40 -7.27
C SER A 220 11.80 -6.78 -6.71
N GLU A 221 12.29 -5.71 -7.34
CA GLU A 221 13.48 -4.92 -6.98
C GLU A 221 13.31 -4.07 -5.73
N PHE A 222 12.07 -3.86 -5.29
CA PHE A 222 11.74 -2.93 -4.22
C PHE A 222 11.04 -3.65 -3.06
N ARG A 223 11.15 -3.07 -1.87
CA ARG A 223 10.34 -3.42 -0.70
C ARG A 223 9.68 -2.15 -0.20
N ALA A 224 8.36 -2.17 -0.13
CA ALA A 224 7.59 -1.02 0.27
C ALA A 224 6.53 -1.41 1.29
N ALA A 225 6.25 -0.48 2.20
CA ALA A 225 5.23 -0.65 3.21
C ALA A 225 4.47 0.66 3.43
N VAL A 226 3.22 0.53 3.85
CA VAL A 226 2.37 1.65 4.27
C VAL A 226 1.79 1.35 5.65
N ALA A 227 1.87 2.34 6.53
CA ALA A 227 1.36 2.28 7.90
C ALA A 227 0.30 3.37 8.11
N VAL A 228 -0.85 3.01 8.68
CA VAL A 228 -1.88 3.95 9.10
C VAL A 228 -2.31 3.67 10.53
N ALA A 229 -2.40 4.74 11.33
CA ALA A 229 -2.82 4.65 12.74
C ALA A 229 -4.31 4.97 12.91
N GLY A 230 -5.05 4.14 13.64
CA GLY A 230 -6.42 4.43 14.10
C GLY A 230 -7.56 4.09 13.12
N GLY A 231 -7.27 3.42 12.01
CA GLY A 231 -8.26 3.03 10.99
C GLY A 231 -7.65 2.97 9.59
N GLY A 232 -8.31 2.30 8.64
CA GLY A 232 -7.81 2.06 7.29
C GLY A 232 -7.24 0.66 7.14
N GLY A 233 -7.99 -0.25 6.51
CA GLY A 233 -7.59 -1.65 6.30
C GLY A 233 -7.20 -1.97 4.86
N THR A 234 -7.82 -1.25 3.92
CA THR A 234 -7.70 -1.54 2.50
C THR A 234 -6.71 -0.57 1.89
N VAL A 235 -5.57 -1.11 1.43
CA VAL A 235 -4.59 -0.36 0.66
C VAL A 235 -4.92 -0.51 -0.82
N ARG A 236 -5.09 0.62 -1.51
CA ARG A 236 -5.20 0.67 -2.98
C ARG A 236 -3.94 1.28 -3.56
N LEU A 237 -3.25 0.52 -4.40
CA LEU A 237 -2.09 0.97 -5.14
C LEU A 237 -2.50 1.47 -6.52
N PHE A 238 -1.99 2.62 -6.93
CA PHE A 238 -2.22 3.22 -8.23
C PHE A 238 -0.88 3.57 -8.89
N ALA A 239 -0.78 3.36 -10.20
CA ALA A 239 0.32 3.88 -11.00
C ALA A 239 0.02 5.31 -11.48
N LEU A 240 1.03 6.17 -11.49
CA LEU A 240 0.95 7.51 -12.05
C LEU A 240 2.21 7.80 -12.87
N GLU A 241 2.03 8.32 -14.08
CA GLU A 241 3.15 8.75 -14.91
C GLU A 241 3.79 10.02 -14.34
N PRO A 242 5.13 10.16 -14.44
CA PRO A 242 5.81 11.32 -13.90
C PRO A 242 5.31 12.65 -14.49
N GLY A 243 4.93 13.55 -13.58
CA GLY A 243 4.43 14.88 -13.92
C GLY A 243 2.96 14.93 -14.36
N GLU A 244 2.24 13.82 -14.29
CA GLU A 244 0.79 13.82 -14.51
C GLU A 244 -0.01 14.21 -13.25
N ARG A 245 -1.29 14.51 -13.46
CA ARG A 245 -2.26 14.73 -12.38
C ARG A 245 -3.16 13.50 -12.26
N PRO A 246 -3.19 12.85 -11.09
CA PRO A 246 -4.07 11.72 -10.91
C PRO A 246 -5.53 12.16 -10.90
N ARG A 247 -6.42 11.24 -11.25
CA ARG A 247 -7.86 11.33 -10.99
C ARG A 247 -8.18 10.33 -9.87
N PRO A 248 -8.31 10.80 -8.62
CA PRO A 248 -8.62 9.93 -7.49
C PRO A 248 -9.94 9.17 -7.72
N PRO A 249 -10.02 7.87 -7.43
CA PRO A 249 -11.29 7.16 -7.38
C PRO A 249 -11.98 7.50 -6.07
N VAL A 250 -12.57 8.69 -6.01
CA VAL A 250 -13.22 9.21 -4.80
C VAL A 250 -14.74 9.17 -4.95
N ARG A 251 -15.42 8.63 -3.93
CA ARG A 251 -16.88 8.74 -3.83
C ARG A 251 -17.24 10.20 -3.55
N SER A 252 -18.11 10.77 -4.37
CA SER A 252 -18.81 12.00 -4.04
C SER A 252 -19.88 11.70 -2.99
N GLY A 253 -19.64 12.02 -1.73
CA GLY A 253 -20.67 12.02 -0.69
C GLY A 253 -20.71 13.38 0.02
N PRO A 254 -21.90 13.93 0.36
CA PRO A 254 -22.00 15.13 1.17
C PRO A 254 -21.55 14.84 2.62
N PRO A 255 -21.07 15.86 3.37
CA PRO A 255 -20.70 15.70 4.76
C PRO A 255 -21.97 15.65 5.62
N GLY A 256 -22.25 14.48 6.21
CA GLY A 256 -23.26 14.32 7.27
C GLY A 256 -24.71 14.30 6.81
N ALA A 257 -25.29 13.10 6.72
CA ALA A 257 -26.70 12.88 6.97
C ALA A 257 -26.85 11.51 7.64
N ASP A 258 -26.98 11.55 8.97
CA ASP A 258 -27.68 10.59 9.82
C ASP A 258 -27.46 9.09 9.59
N ALA A 259 -26.56 8.52 10.41
CA ALA A 259 -26.81 7.22 11.00
C ALA A 259 -27.93 7.37 12.05
N ARG A 260 -29.16 7.60 11.60
CA ARG A 260 -30.36 7.32 12.41
C ARG A 260 -30.88 5.98 11.93
N SER A 261 -30.84 5.00 12.83
CA SER A 261 -31.52 3.73 12.73
C SER A 261 -32.94 3.94 12.21
N LEU A 262 -33.25 3.39 11.05
CA LEU A 262 -34.64 3.15 10.66
C LEU A 262 -35.12 1.90 11.42
N PRO A 263 -36.25 1.96 12.14
CA PRO A 263 -36.81 0.79 12.79
C PRO A 263 -37.40 -0.16 11.73
N ALA A 264 -37.39 -1.46 12.04
CA ALA A 264 -38.08 -2.48 11.25
C ALA A 264 -39.57 -2.13 11.10
N PRO A 265 -40.19 -2.36 9.93
CA PRO A 265 -41.62 -2.19 9.80
C PRO A 265 -42.32 -3.33 10.56
N SER A 266 -42.82 -3.01 11.75
CA SER A 266 -43.92 -3.70 12.39
C SER A 266 -45.21 -3.31 11.68
N GLY A 267 -45.85 -4.28 11.01
CA GLY A 267 -47.16 -4.13 10.41
C GLY A 267 -48.01 -5.36 10.69
N ALA A 268 -48.61 -5.40 11.88
CA ALA A 268 -49.77 -6.24 12.13
C ALA A 268 -51.00 -5.56 11.51
N GLY A 269 -51.75 -6.30 10.71
CA GLY A 269 -52.98 -5.84 10.08
C GLY A 269 -53.87 -7.03 9.76
N VAL A 270 -54.49 -7.58 10.80
CA VAL A 270 -55.54 -8.60 10.72
C VAL A 270 -56.73 -8.04 9.94
N ARG A 271 -57.18 -8.74 8.90
CA ARG A 271 -58.60 -8.79 8.52
C ARG A 271 -58.96 -10.20 8.05
N SER A 272 -59.73 -10.88 8.88
CA SER A 272 -60.50 -12.07 8.54
C SER A 272 -61.76 -11.66 7.76
N VAL A 273 -62.02 -12.33 6.64
CA VAL A 273 -63.40 -12.52 6.15
C VAL A 273 -63.50 -13.91 5.54
N SER A 274 -64.45 -14.67 6.06
CA SER A 274 -64.89 -16.03 5.71
C SER A 274 -65.66 -16.09 4.39
N GLY A 275 -65.54 -17.19 3.63
CA GLY A 275 -66.45 -17.49 2.52
C GLY A 275 -66.11 -18.73 1.67
N VAL A 276 -66.74 -19.87 2.02
CA VAL A 276 -67.47 -20.79 1.12
C VAL A 276 -66.73 -21.62 0.02
N SER A 277 -66.67 -22.93 0.31
CA SER A 277 -67.11 -24.10 -0.50
C SER A 277 -66.35 -24.72 -1.70
N GLY A 278 -66.34 -26.06 -1.66
CA GLY A 278 -66.15 -27.02 -2.77
C GLY A 278 -64.71 -27.55 -2.86
N GLY A 279 -64.36 -28.84 -2.87
CA GLY A 279 -65.03 -30.14 -3.04
C GLY A 279 -63.88 -31.17 -3.24
N ASN A 280 -63.82 -32.23 -2.43
CA ASN A 280 -63.93 -33.66 -2.80
C ASN A 280 -62.87 -34.15 -3.84
N VAL A 281 -61.97 -35.12 -3.59
CA VAL A 281 -62.14 -36.59 -3.48
C VAL A 281 -60.74 -37.24 -3.24
N PRO A 282 -60.60 -38.49 -2.71
CA PRO A 282 -59.51 -38.92 -1.83
C PRO A 282 -58.63 -40.09 -2.41
N PRO A 283 -58.06 -41.06 -1.63
CA PRO A 283 -56.68 -41.54 -1.78
C PRO A 283 -56.62 -42.98 -2.37
N PRO A 284 -55.47 -43.69 -2.33
CA PRO A 284 -55.37 -44.73 -1.27
C PRO A 284 -53.95 -45.13 -0.78
N SER A 285 -53.95 -45.62 0.47
CA SER A 285 -53.31 -46.85 0.98
C SER A 285 -51.79 -47.00 1.11
N GLY A 286 -51.37 -47.32 2.35
CA GLY A 286 -50.09 -47.97 2.69
C GLY A 286 -50.04 -49.46 2.28
N PRO A 287 -49.25 -50.36 2.94
CA PRO A 287 -49.11 -50.39 4.40
C PRO A 287 -47.72 -50.84 4.96
N SER A 288 -47.56 -50.55 6.26
CA SER A 288 -47.12 -51.41 7.38
C SER A 288 -45.85 -52.28 7.35
N GLY A 289 -45.16 -52.22 8.51
CA GLY A 289 -44.47 -53.33 9.18
C GLY A 289 -42.94 -53.21 9.07
N GLY A 290 -42.20 -52.80 10.11
CA GLY A 290 -42.14 -53.38 11.46
C GLY A 290 -41.11 -54.51 11.44
N GLY A 291 -40.09 -54.60 12.29
CA GLY A 291 -39.56 -53.79 13.38
C GLY A 291 -38.36 -54.55 13.97
N THR A 292 -37.63 -53.91 14.90
CA THR A 292 -36.71 -54.51 15.89
C THR A 292 -35.41 -55.10 15.30
N ARG A 293 -34.24 -55.09 15.95
CA ARG A 293 -33.75 -54.65 17.27
C ARG A 293 -32.21 -54.77 17.21
N SER A 294 -31.54 -54.13 18.17
CA SER A 294 -30.23 -54.50 18.73
C SER A 294 -28.94 -53.99 18.07
N LEU A 295 -28.29 -53.09 18.83
CA LEU A 295 -26.85 -52.87 19.01
C LEU A 295 -26.15 -54.17 19.50
N PRO A 296 -24.79 -54.32 19.51
CA PRO A 296 -23.81 -53.29 19.89
C PRO A 296 -22.41 -53.27 19.22
N ALA A 297 -21.69 -52.18 19.53
CA ALA A 297 -20.26 -51.92 19.68
C ALA A 297 -19.21 -52.90 19.09
N SER A 298 -18.18 -52.36 18.41
CA SER A 298 -16.81 -52.20 18.94
C SER A 298 -15.78 -51.76 17.88
N SER A 299 -14.76 -51.02 18.37
CA SER A 299 -13.33 -51.02 18.00
C SER A 299 -12.83 -50.64 16.60
N ASP A 300 -12.08 -49.53 16.61
CA ASP A 300 -10.70 -49.34 16.14
C ASP A 300 -10.21 -49.78 14.74
N ALA A 301 -9.40 -48.84 14.23
CA ALA A 301 -8.21 -48.99 13.40
C ALA A 301 -8.35 -49.01 11.86
N ASP A 302 -7.73 -47.97 11.31
CA ASP A 302 -6.81 -47.96 10.18
C ASP A 302 -7.28 -48.04 8.71
N ALA A 303 -6.48 -47.30 7.92
CA ALA A 303 -6.25 -47.39 6.48
C ALA A 303 -7.28 -46.79 5.49
N ARG A 304 -6.79 -45.78 4.77
CA ARG A 304 -7.30 -45.24 3.48
C ARG A 304 -7.18 -46.29 2.34
N PRO A 305 -7.56 -45.93 1.09
CA PRO A 305 -8.86 -45.57 0.50
C PRO A 305 -9.28 -46.62 -0.58
N PRO A 306 -10.41 -46.47 -1.32
CA PRO A 306 -10.30 -45.90 -2.67
C PRO A 306 -11.58 -45.20 -3.23
N TYR A 307 -11.35 -44.50 -4.36
CA TYR A 307 -12.25 -43.97 -5.40
C TYR A 307 -13.76 -44.25 -5.38
N GLY A 308 -14.55 -43.21 -5.67
CA GLY A 308 -15.93 -43.33 -6.15
C GLY A 308 -16.63 -41.98 -6.35
N SER A 309 -17.07 -41.71 -7.58
CA SER A 309 -17.74 -40.52 -8.12
C SER A 309 -19.07 -40.14 -7.45
N SER A 310 -19.46 -38.85 -7.51
CA SER A 310 -20.74 -38.34 -8.09
C SER A 310 -21.21 -36.97 -7.54
N GLY A 311 -21.89 -36.19 -8.38
CA GLY A 311 -22.83 -35.09 -8.05
C GLY A 311 -22.18 -33.73 -7.71
N GLY A 312 -22.36 -32.62 -8.43
CA GLY A 312 -23.51 -32.20 -9.22
C GLY A 312 -24.50 -31.40 -8.36
N ILE A 313 -24.19 -30.15 -7.97
CA ILE A 313 -25.19 -29.20 -7.43
C ILE A 313 -25.00 -27.80 -8.04
N VAL A 314 -26.16 -27.27 -8.42
CA VAL A 314 -26.51 -26.11 -9.24
C VAL A 314 -26.18 -24.77 -8.57
N ARG A 315 -25.68 -23.80 -9.36
CA ARG A 315 -25.57 -22.37 -8.98
C ARG A 315 -26.92 -21.68 -9.15
N PRO A 316 -27.42 -20.87 -8.20
CA PRO A 316 -28.41 -19.86 -8.52
C PRO A 316 -27.72 -18.61 -9.11
N ALA A 317 -28.40 -18.03 -10.11
CA ALA A 317 -27.96 -16.91 -10.91
C ALA A 317 -27.84 -15.60 -10.09
N SER A 318 -26.72 -14.90 -10.26
CA SER A 318 -26.52 -13.54 -9.75
C SER A 318 -27.11 -12.55 -10.74
N ALA A 319 -28.12 -11.79 -10.30
CA ALA A 319 -28.55 -10.58 -10.98
C ALA A 319 -27.39 -9.57 -11.02
N ALA A 320 -27.16 -8.99 -12.20
CA ALA A 320 -26.15 -7.96 -12.42
C ALA A 320 -26.66 -6.59 -11.94
N PRO A 321 -25.87 -5.80 -11.20
CA PRO A 321 -26.07 -4.37 -11.15
C PRO A 321 -25.36 -3.71 -12.35
N THR A 322 -26.17 -2.92 -13.03
CA THR A 322 -25.88 -2.03 -14.16
C THR A 322 -24.71 -1.07 -13.87
N GLY A 323 -23.98 -0.78 -14.95
CA GLY A 323 -22.64 -0.24 -14.93
C GLY A 323 -22.49 1.17 -14.37
N ALA A 324 -21.46 1.32 -13.55
CA ALA A 324 -20.69 2.55 -13.42
C ALA A 324 -19.30 2.30 -14.03
N PRO A 325 -18.67 3.26 -14.72
CA PRO A 325 -17.37 3.04 -15.35
C PRO A 325 -16.33 2.75 -14.27
N GLU A 326 -15.69 1.57 -14.34
CA GLU A 326 -14.55 1.25 -13.48
C GLU A 326 -13.41 2.24 -13.75
N PRO A 327 -12.77 2.80 -12.71
CA PRO A 327 -11.53 3.53 -12.92
C PRO A 327 -10.50 2.58 -13.51
N VAL A 328 -9.78 3.00 -14.55
CA VAL A 328 -8.67 2.23 -15.14
C VAL A 328 -7.59 2.08 -14.07
N VAL A 329 -7.67 1.00 -13.29
CA VAL A 329 -6.60 0.55 -12.40
C VAL A 329 -5.53 -0.03 -13.31
N ARG A 330 -4.56 0.79 -13.71
CA ARG A 330 -3.36 0.25 -14.36
C ARG A 330 -2.59 -0.50 -13.28
N ALA A 331 -2.57 -1.82 -13.38
CA ALA A 331 -1.64 -2.66 -12.64
C ALA A 331 -0.23 -2.10 -12.84
N TRP A 332 0.55 -2.03 -11.76
CA TRP A 332 1.95 -1.68 -11.88
C TRP A 332 2.64 -2.73 -12.75
N PRO A 333 3.17 -2.39 -13.94
CA PRO A 333 3.70 -3.40 -14.83
C PRO A 333 4.97 -3.99 -14.19
N SER A 334 4.90 -5.28 -13.87
CA SER A 334 6.04 -6.10 -13.51
C SER A 334 6.93 -6.25 -14.75
N ARG A 335 8.16 -5.73 -14.72
CA ARG A 335 9.15 -6.07 -15.75
C ARG A 335 9.56 -7.53 -15.52
N SER A 336 9.19 -8.42 -16.42
CA SER A 336 9.88 -9.69 -16.61
C SER A 336 11.26 -9.37 -17.19
N ALA A 337 12.31 -9.55 -16.41
CA ALA A 337 13.67 -9.49 -16.91
C ALA A 337 13.95 -10.77 -17.71
N SER A 338 13.90 -10.69 -19.04
CA SER A 338 14.53 -11.71 -19.89
C SER A 338 16.05 -11.50 -19.82
N PRO A 339 16.87 -12.55 -19.62
CA PRO A 339 18.31 -12.41 -19.67
C PRO A 339 18.71 -12.18 -21.14
N SER A 340 19.24 -11.00 -21.46
CA SER A 340 19.89 -10.78 -22.75
C SER A 340 21.25 -11.47 -22.73
N GLU A 341 21.44 -12.40 -23.66
CA GLU A 341 22.67 -13.14 -23.89
C GLU A 341 23.88 -12.22 -24.10
N SER A 342 25.00 -12.73 -23.60
CA SER A 342 26.35 -12.18 -23.60
C SER A 342 26.89 -11.94 -25.02
N GLY A 343 27.19 -10.68 -25.34
CA GLY A 343 28.07 -10.30 -26.45
C GLY A 343 29.46 -9.93 -25.95
N SER A 344 30.39 -10.88 -26.02
CA SER A 344 31.82 -10.68 -25.76
C SER A 344 32.44 -9.70 -26.74
N ARG A 345 33.17 -8.69 -26.25
CA ARG A 345 34.25 -8.02 -27.01
C ARG A 345 35.44 -7.66 -26.12
N PRO A 346 36.67 -7.69 -26.67
CA PRO A 346 37.90 -7.94 -25.92
C PRO A 346 38.57 -6.65 -25.38
N ARG A 347 39.41 -6.84 -24.36
CA ARG A 347 40.36 -5.85 -23.82
C ARG A 347 41.48 -5.54 -24.83
N PRO A 348 42.02 -4.31 -24.87
CA PRO A 348 43.39 -4.07 -25.30
C PRO A 348 44.35 -3.95 -24.10
N ALA A 349 45.58 -4.35 -24.36
CA ALA A 349 46.70 -4.49 -23.45
C ALA A 349 47.47 -3.18 -23.20
N THR A 350 48.06 -3.12 -22.00
CA THR A 350 49.32 -2.47 -21.56
C THR A 350 50.00 -1.43 -22.46
N GLY A 351 50.32 -0.27 -21.86
CA GLY A 351 51.28 0.70 -22.38
C GLY A 351 51.66 1.79 -21.36
N SER A 352 52.77 1.54 -20.66
CA SER A 352 53.83 2.44 -20.16
C SER A 352 53.52 3.87 -19.65
N HIS A 353 53.96 4.10 -18.40
CA HIS A 353 54.18 5.39 -17.74
C HIS A 353 55.11 6.33 -18.53
N PRO A 354 54.93 7.65 -18.35
CA PRO A 354 56.07 8.45 -17.87
C PRO A 354 55.72 9.40 -16.71
N THR A 355 56.71 9.51 -15.83
CA THR A 355 56.88 10.44 -14.71
C THR A 355 57.13 11.88 -15.17
N LYS A 356 56.47 12.86 -14.55
CA LYS A 356 56.95 14.27 -14.37
C LYS A 356 56.33 14.80 -13.07
N GLU A 357 57.10 14.84 -11.99
CA GLU A 357 57.86 16.01 -11.51
C GLU A 357 56.98 17.14 -10.93
N THR A 358 56.97 17.20 -9.60
CA THR A 358 56.61 18.35 -8.76
C THR A 358 57.80 19.30 -8.63
N PRO A 359 57.57 20.61 -8.50
CA PRO A 359 58.42 21.45 -7.68
C PRO A 359 57.66 21.90 -6.42
N SER A 360 58.17 21.51 -5.26
CA SER A 360 57.92 22.19 -3.98
C SER A 360 59.16 23.01 -3.66
N CYS A 361 59.02 24.32 -3.43
CA CYS A 361 59.93 25.04 -2.54
C CYS A 361 59.32 26.37 -2.07
N ARG A 362 58.91 26.37 -0.79
CA ARG A 362 58.87 27.43 0.24
C ARG A 362 58.00 26.83 1.37
N SER A 363 58.47 26.53 2.57
CA SER A 363 59.77 26.67 3.25
C SER A 363 59.87 25.57 4.32
#